data_AF-A0A2M8N527-F1
#
_entry.id   AF-A0A2M8N527-F1
#
_cell.length_a   1.000
_cell.length_b   1.000
_cell.length_c   1.000
_cell.angle_alpha   90.00
_cell.angle_beta   90.00
_cell.angle_gamma   90.00
#
_symmetry.space_group_name_H-M   'P 1'
#
loop_
_entity.id
_entity.type
_entity.pdbx_description
1 polymer ?
#
loop_
_entity_poly.entity_id
_entity_poly.type
_entity_poly.pdbx_seq_one_letter_code
_entity_poly.pdbx_strand_id
1 'polypeptide(L)'
;MHEKLISANIALFRGERAETLRLIDELEHESPAEVREHSSIVMWLTAHAQTDNSLRIQHMHELLAHTPQNDYYHQLTRDYLAEEDRYNEKIQPSQGIATRQLLGVIAVVLVIGILATGVLNTGD
;
A
#
# COMPACT_ATOMS: atom_id res chain seq x y z
N MET A 1 9.86 -24.60 14.56
CA MET A 1 10.05 -23.18 14.19
C MET A 1 11.53 -22.96 13.95
N HIS A 2 11.91 -22.70 12.70
CA HIS A 2 13.30 -22.56 12.27
C HIS A 2 13.95 -21.28 12.83
N GLU A 3 15.23 -21.34 13.20
CA GLU A 3 15.96 -20.21 13.83
C GLU A 3 15.92 -18.94 12.97
N LYS A 4 16.10 -19.08 11.65
CA LYS A 4 16.03 -17.94 10.72
C LYS A 4 14.68 -17.24 10.68
N LEU A 5 13.57 -17.97 10.86
CA LEU A 5 12.24 -17.35 10.92
C LEU A 5 12.07 -16.53 12.20
N ILE A 6 12.63 -17.00 13.31
CA ILE A 6 12.67 -16.26 14.57
C ILE A 6 13.48 -14.97 14.39
N SER A 7 14.68 -15.08 13.82
CA SER A 7 15.54 -13.93 13.53
C SER A 7 14.88 -12.94 12.57
N ALA A 8 14.23 -13.41 11.51
CA ALA A 8 13.52 -12.57 10.55
C ALA A 8 12.37 -11.80 11.21
N ASN A 9 11.62 -12.45 12.11
CA ASN A 9 10.56 -11.81 12.88
C ASN A 9 11.11 -10.76 13.86
N ILE A 10 12.25 -11.04 14.52
CA ILE A 10 12.93 -10.07 15.38
C ILE A 10 13.42 -8.86 14.58
N ALA A 11 14.06 -9.09 13.42
CA ALA A 11 14.53 -8.03 12.53
C ALA A 11 13.35 -7.16 12.06
N LEU A 12 12.23 -7.79 11.67
CA LEU A 12 11.04 -7.06 11.24
C LEU A 12 10.49 -6.18 12.37
N PHE A 13 10.43 -6.71 13.59
CA PHE A 13 9.98 -5.97 14.77
C PHE A 13 10.88 -4.75 15.07
N ARG A 14 12.18 -4.84 14.79
CA ARG A 14 13.12 -3.70 14.89
C ARG A 14 13.03 -2.71 13.73
N GLY A 15 12.19 -2.98 12.73
CA GLY A 15 12.09 -2.19 11.50
C GLY A 15 13.20 -2.46 10.49
N GLU A 16 14.00 -3.51 10.69
CA GLU A 16 15.13 -3.91 9.84
C GLU A 16 14.63 -4.69 8.60
N ARG A 17 13.84 -4.03 7.76
CA ARG A 17 13.15 -4.65 6.60
C ARG A 17 14.08 -5.41 5.64
N ALA A 18 15.22 -4.81 5.30
CA ALA A 18 16.19 -5.43 4.40
C ALA A 18 16.80 -6.70 5.01
N GLU A 19 17.02 -6.70 6.33
CA GLU A 19 17.53 -7.86 7.05
C GLU A 19 16.49 -8.98 7.11
N THR A 20 15.21 -8.64 7.32
CA THR A 20 14.12 -9.62 7.23
C THR A 20 14.11 -10.31 5.87
N LEU A 21 14.19 -9.56 4.76
CA LEU A 21 14.21 -10.14 3.42
C LEU A 21 15.46 -10.99 3.17
N ARG A 22 16.63 -10.52 3.63
CA ARG A 22 17.89 -11.28 3.53
C ARG A 22 17.78 -12.63 4.25
N LEU A 23 17.23 -12.65 5.47
CA LEU A 23 17.06 -13.88 6.25
C LEU A 23 16.05 -14.86 5.63
N ILE A 24 14.99 -14.34 4.98
CA ILE A 24 14.03 -15.16 4.24
C ILE A 24 14.68 -15.75 2.98
N ASP A 25 15.40 -14.93 2.22
CA ASP A 25 16.11 -15.37 1.01
C ASP A 25 17.14 -16.46 1.34
N GLU A 26 17.91 -16.29 2.41
CA GLU A 26 18.84 -17.32 2.85
C GLU A 26 18.12 -18.62 3.28
N LEU A 27 16.98 -18.52 3.96
CA LEU A 27 16.20 -19.69 4.34
C LEU A 27 15.68 -20.45 3.11
N GLU A 28 15.27 -19.73 2.08
CA GLU A 28 14.81 -20.32 0.81
C GLU A 28 15.92 -21.09 0.11
N HIS A 29 17.16 -20.56 0.12
CA HIS A 29 18.32 -21.23 -0.47
C HIS A 29 18.81 -22.42 0.35
N GLU A 30 18.84 -22.30 1.68
CA GLU A 30 19.36 -23.35 2.58
C GLU A 30 18.37 -24.50 2.77
N SER A 31 17.10 -24.18 2.96
CA SER A 31 16.07 -25.13 3.37
C SER A 31 14.73 -24.87 2.67
N PRO A 32 14.60 -25.17 1.36
CA PRO A 32 13.34 -25.02 0.63
C PRO A 32 12.16 -25.81 1.25
N ALA A 33 12.45 -26.92 1.95
CA ALA A 33 11.44 -27.71 2.64
C ALA A 33 10.82 -26.94 3.83
N GLU A 34 11.66 -26.24 4.60
CA GLU A 34 11.23 -25.40 5.72
C GLU A 34 10.37 -24.24 5.24
N VAL A 35 10.71 -23.62 4.10
CA VAL A 35 9.88 -22.58 3.48
C VAL A 35 8.50 -23.10 3.12
N ARG A 36 8.38 -24.33 2.60
CA ARG A 36 7.07 -24.93 2.28
C ARG A 36 6.26 -25.25 3.54
N GLU A 37 6.90 -25.84 4.54
CA GLU A 37 6.25 -26.17 5.83
C GLU A 37 5.76 -24.92 6.57
N HIS A 38 6.52 -23.83 6.46
CA HIS A 38 6.28 -22.56 7.13
C HIS A 38 5.86 -21.46 6.15
N SER A 39 5.18 -21.83 5.06
CA SER A 39 4.81 -20.91 3.98
C SER A 39 4.01 -19.71 4.46
N SER A 40 3.00 -19.90 5.33
CA SER A 40 2.17 -18.81 5.86
C SER A 40 2.98 -17.72 6.57
N ILE A 41 3.90 -18.09 7.46
CA ILE A 41 4.75 -17.13 8.18
C ILE A 41 5.78 -16.47 7.26
N VAL A 42 6.35 -17.22 6.30
CA VAL A 42 7.28 -16.66 5.31
C VAL A 42 6.59 -15.58 4.47
N MET A 43 5.37 -15.86 3.98
CA MET A 43 4.58 -14.89 3.22
C MET A 43 4.24 -13.66 4.06
N TRP A 44 3.86 -13.87 5.33
CA TRP A 44 3.55 -12.78 6.26
C TRP A 44 4.75 -11.84 6.48
N LEU A 45 5.92 -12.41 6.77
CA LEU A 45 7.14 -11.64 6.98
C LEU A 45 7.58 -10.92 5.70
N THR A 46 7.47 -11.59 4.54
CA THR A 46 7.79 -11.01 3.24
C THR A 46 6.91 -9.80 2.93
N ALA A 47 5.60 -9.91 3.16
CA ALA A 47 4.65 -8.82 2.94
C ALA A 47 4.96 -7.61 3.83
N HIS A 48 5.22 -7.82 5.12
CA HIS A 48 5.52 -6.73 6.05
C HIS A 48 6.89 -6.10 5.86
N ALA A 49 7.86 -6.84 5.32
CA ALA A 49 9.17 -6.30 5.01
C ALA A 49 9.17 -5.37 3.78
N GLN A 50 8.10 -5.31 2.99
CA GLN A 50 8.01 -4.36 1.88
C GLN A 50 7.97 -2.91 2.37
N THR A 51 8.74 -2.04 1.73
CA THR A 51 8.69 -0.59 2.00
C THR A 51 7.47 0.04 1.33
N ASP A 52 7.19 -0.34 0.09
CA ASP A 52 6.04 0.14 -0.68
C ASP A 52 4.73 -0.46 -0.13
N ASN A 53 3.74 0.41 0.09
CA ASN A 53 2.44 -0.02 0.63
C ASN A 53 1.68 -0.89 -0.38
N SER A 54 1.68 -0.54 -1.66
CA SER A 54 0.98 -1.31 -2.70
C SER A 54 1.54 -2.73 -2.82
N LEU A 55 2.87 -2.88 -2.80
CA LEU A 55 3.51 -4.21 -2.80
C LEU A 55 3.19 -5.01 -1.53
N ARG A 56 3.21 -4.37 -0.35
CA ARG A 56 2.79 -5.02 0.89
C ARG A 56 1.36 -5.56 0.78
N ILE A 57 0.42 -4.74 0.31
CA ILE A 57 -0.99 -5.14 0.15
C ILE A 57 -1.13 -6.25 -0.89
N GLN A 58 -0.40 -6.19 -2.00
CA GLN A 58 -0.37 -7.26 -3.00
C GLN A 58 0.05 -8.60 -2.36
N HIS A 59 1.17 -8.63 -1.63
CA HIS A 59 1.64 -9.86 -0.98
C HIS A 59 0.68 -10.37 0.11
N MET A 60 -0.04 -9.48 0.78
CA MET A 60 -1.10 -9.88 1.72
C MET A 60 -2.27 -10.58 1.01
N HIS A 61 -2.68 -10.09 -0.17
CA HIS A 61 -3.68 -10.80 -0.98
C HIS A 61 -3.16 -12.15 -1.49
N GLU A 62 -1.89 -12.23 -1.87
CA GLU A 62 -1.25 -13.50 -2.24
C GLU A 62 -1.26 -14.48 -1.06
N LEU A 63 -0.97 -14.03 0.16
CA LEU A 63 -1.05 -14.85 1.38
C LEU A 63 -2.46 -15.41 1.57
N LEU A 64 -3.51 -14.58 1.47
CA LEU A 64 -4.89 -15.05 1.62
C LEU A 64 -5.29 -16.07 0.54
N ALA A 65 -4.74 -15.95 -0.66
CA ALA A 65 -5.03 -16.87 -1.76
C ALA A 65 -4.39 -18.26 -1.56
N HIS A 66 -3.27 -18.36 -0.86
CA HIS A 66 -2.48 -19.59 -0.73
C HIS A 66 -2.55 -20.25 0.66
N THR A 67 -3.21 -19.62 1.63
CA THR A 67 -3.30 -20.14 3.01
C THR A 67 -4.73 -20.57 3.36
N PRO A 68 -4.90 -21.66 4.15
CA PRO A 68 -6.21 -22.07 4.64
C PRO A 68 -6.88 -21.00 5.52
N GLN A 69 -8.22 -20.89 5.47
CA GLN A 69 -8.96 -19.90 6.26
C GLN A 69 -8.81 -20.05 7.79
N ASN A 70 -8.48 -21.26 8.27
CA ASN A 70 -8.22 -21.53 9.68
C ASN A 70 -6.76 -21.28 10.10
N ASP A 71 -5.88 -20.91 9.17
CA ASP A 71 -4.50 -20.54 9.46
C ASP A 71 -4.46 -19.22 10.25
N TYR A 72 -3.56 -19.14 11.23
CA TYR A 72 -3.40 -17.97 12.07
C TYR A 72 -3.03 -16.70 11.27
N TYR A 73 -2.08 -16.82 10.33
CA TYR A 73 -1.63 -15.71 9.49
C TYR A 73 -2.69 -15.32 8.46
N HIS A 74 -3.55 -16.24 8.03
CA HIS A 74 -4.71 -15.91 7.20
C HIS A 74 -5.65 -14.96 7.94
N GLN A 75 -6.02 -15.28 9.20
CA GLN A 75 -6.89 -14.44 10.01
C GLN A 75 -6.25 -13.08 10.28
N LEU A 76 -4.98 -13.07 10.66
CA LEU A 76 -4.24 -11.85 10.93
C LEU A 76 -4.15 -10.93 9.70
N THR A 77 -3.92 -11.51 8.53
CA THR A 77 -3.88 -10.78 7.25
C THR A 77 -5.22 -10.18 6.88
N ARG A 78 -6.30 -10.95 7.02
CA ARG A 78 -7.66 -10.46 6.78
C ARG A 78 -7.98 -9.27 7.71
N ASP A 79 -7.64 -9.39 8.98
CA ASP A 79 -7.93 -8.35 9.97
C ASP A 79 -7.09 -7.09 9.71
N TYR A 80 -5.83 -7.24 9.29
CA TYR A 80 -4.97 -6.14 8.86
C TYR A 80 -5.55 -5.41 7.63
N LEU A 81 -5.89 -6.14 6.57
CA LEU A 81 -6.46 -5.54 5.35
C LEU A 81 -7.79 -4.82 5.65
N ALA A 82 -8.63 -5.39 6.51
CA ALA A 82 -9.86 -4.75 6.93
C ALA A 82 -9.63 -3.43 7.70
N GLU A 83 -8.54 -3.31 8.47
CA GLU A 83 -8.17 -2.04 9.11
C GLU A 83 -7.63 -1.04 8.09
N GLU A 84 -6.84 -1.49 7.13
CA GLU A 84 -6.30 -0.61 6.09
C GLU A 84 -7.41 -0.03 5.21
N ASP A 85 -8.43 -0.82 4.87
CA ASP A 85 -9.63 -0.35 4.18
C ASP A 85 -10.36 0.72 5.00
N ARG A 86 -10.56 0.49 6.31
CA ARG A 86 -11.16 1.48 7.22
C ARG A 86 -10.36 2.78 7.30
N TYR A 87 -9.03 2.70 7.23
CA TYR A 87 -8.17 3.87 7.23
C TYR A 87 -8.28 4.65 5.91
N ASN A 88 -8.26 3.94 4.78
CA ASN A 88 -8.42 4.51 3.45
C ASN A 88 -9.76 5.22 3.27
N GLU A 89 -10.86 4.64 3.79
CA GLU A 89 -12.19 5.27 3.79
C GLU A 89 -12.24 6.59 4.58
N LYS A 90 -11.46 6.70 5.66
CA LYS A 90 -11.42 7.93 6.49
C LYS A 90 -10.61 9.06 5.85
N ILE A 91 -9.63 8.71 5.01
CA ILE A 91 -8.68 9.68 4.43
C ILE A 91 -9.10 10.12 3.04
N GLN A 92 -9.82 9.28 2.30
CA GLN A 92 -10.49 9.74 1.10
C GLN A 92 -11.68 10.61 1.53
N PRO A 93 -11.66 11.94 1.30
CA PRO A 93 -12.86 12.72 1.47
C PRO A 93 -13.88 12.13 0.50
N SER A 94 -15.03 11.70 1.04
CA SER A 94 -16.16 11.17 0.27
C SER A 94 -16.27 11.94 -1.05
N GLN A 95 -15.90 11.32 -2.18
CA GLN A 95 -16.17 11.88 -3.50
C GLN A 95 -17.66 11.73 -3.84
N GLY A 96 -18.51 12.15 -2.91
CA GLY A 96 -19.93 12.31 -3.06
C GLY A 96 -20.23 13.80 -2.90
N ILE A 97 -20.52 14.45 -4.03
CA ILE A 97 -21.12 15.79 -4.22
C ILE A 97 -20.19 16.79 -4.95
N ALA A 98 -20.59 17.05 -6.20
CA ALA A 98 -20.41 18.30 -6.97
C ALA A 98 -19.15 18.55 -7.83
N THR A 99 -18.76 17.59 -8.67
CA THR A 99 -17.92 17.87 -9.87
C THR A 99 -18.63 18.68 -10.98
N ARG A 100 -19.80 19.27 -10.71
CA ARG A 100 -20.56 20.10 -11.67
C ARG A 100 -20.39 21.60 -11.50
N GLN A 101 -19.80 22.10 -10.40
CA GLN A 101 -19.69 23.55 -10.17
C GLN A 101 -18.32 24.18 -10.47
N LEU A 102 -17.27 23.38 -10.67
CA LEU A 102 -15.93 23.93 -10.90
C LEU A 102 -15.67 24.44 -12.33
N LEU A 103 -16.52 24.10 -13.30
CA LEU A 103 -16.40 24.61 -14.68
C LEU A 103 -16.98 26.03 -14.87
N GLY A 104 -17.75 26.55 -13.91
CA GLY A 104 -18.35 27.89 -14.03
C GLY A 104 -17.38 29.05 -13.75
N VAL A 105 -16.38 28.84 -12.89
CA VAL A 105 -15.50 29.92 -12.41
C VAL A 105 -14.39 30.25 -13.42
N ILE A 106 -13.93 29.27 -14.20
CA ILE A 106 -12.87 29.47 -15.21
C ILE A 106 -13.38 30.33 -16.38
N ALA A 107 -14.67 30.26 -16.72
CA ALA A 107 -15.24 31.02 -17.83
C ALA A 107 -15.33 32.54 -17.56
N VAL A 108 -15.50 32.96 -16.30
CA VAL A 108 -15.65 34.39 -15.96
C VAL A 108 -14.30 35.13 -15.96
N VAL A 109 -13.21 34.47 -15.56
CA VAL A 109 -11.88 35.10 -15.50
C VAL A 109 -11.30 35.33 -16.91
N LEU A 110 -11.58 34.46 -17.87
CA LEU A 110 -11.11 34.62 -19.25
C LEU A 110 -11.79 35.77 -20.00
N VAL A 111 -13.07 36.06 -19.72
CA VAL A 111 -13.78 37.16 -20.40
C VAL A 111 -13.33 38.54 -19.90
N ILE A 112 -12.97 38.67 -18.63
CA ILE A 112 -12.48 39.95 -18.06
C ILE A 112 -11.06 40.26 -18.55
N GLY A 113 -10.19 39.26 -18.70
CA GLY A 113 -8.81 39.46 -19.16
C GLY A 113 -8.69 39.94 -20.62
N ILE A 114 -9.62 39.55 -21.49
CA ILE A 114 -9.62 39.95 -22.91
C ILE A 114 -10.14 41.38 -23.08
N LEU A 115 -11.08 41.84 -22.25
CA LEU A 115 -11.56 43.23 -22.29
C LEU A 115 -10.53 44.23 -21.75
N ALA A 116 -9.71 43.83 -20.76
CA ALA A 116 -8.68 44.72 -20.21
C ALA A 116 -7.48 44.92 -21.15
N THR A 117 -7.14 43.92 -21.97
CA THR A 117 -6.02 44.01 -22.93
C THR A 117 -6.40 44.64 -24.26
N GLY A 118 -7.68 44.63 -24.64
CA GLY A 118 -8.17 45.30 -25.86
C GLY A 118 -8.27 46.83 -25.78
N VAL A 119 -8.35 47.42 -24.60
CA VAL A 119 -8.55 48.88 -24.41
C VAL A 119 -7.24 49.69 -24.34
N LEU A 120 -6.09 49.03 -24.17
CA LEU A 120 -4.79 49.71 -24.02
C LEU A 120 -3.99 49.88 -25.33
N ASN A 121 -4.53 49.48 -26.48
CA ASN A 121 -3.81 49.52 -27.77
C ASN A 121 -4.46 50.40 -28.86
N THR A 122 -5.18 51.46 -28.48
CA THR A 122 -5.60 52.52 -29.41
C THR A 122 -5.35 53.87 -28.76
N GLY A 123 -4.16 54.42 -28.99
CA GLY A 123 -3.73 55.73 -28.54
C GLY A 123 -2.51 56.20 -29.31
N ASP A 124 -2.66 56.25 -30.64
CA ASP A 124 -1.93 57.20 -31.50
C ASP A 124 -2.91 58.33 -31.86
#